data_AF-A0A1F2RNH4-F1
#
_entry.id   AF-A0A1F2RNH4-F1
#
_cell.length_a   1.000
_cell.length_b   1.000
_cell.length_c   1.000
_cell.angle_alpha   90.00
_cell.angle_beta   90.00
_cell.angle_gamma   90.00
#
_symmetry.space_group_name_H-M   'P 1'
#
loop_
_entity.id
_entity.type
_entity.pdbx_description
1 polymer ?
#
loop_
_entity_poly.entity_id
_entity_poly.type
_entity_poly.pdbx_seq_one_letter_code
_entity_poly.pdbx_strand_id
1 'polypeptide(L)'
;MNLKQAIDLYLKTVGTFGNPMPLSAFSLPPDDLVNMIAAWEDDYHLNRHFELLPPSPASSESASFSINGSAYTAIIFRESILDVLA
;
A
#
# COMPACT_ATOMS: atom_id res chain seq x y z
N MET A 1 11.78 1.66 -3.99
CA MET A 1 11.26 2.85 -3.27
C MET A 1 11.36 2.58 -1.78
N ASN A 2 11.62 3.58 -0.93
CA ASN A 2 11.61 3.40 0.53
C ASN A 2 10.28 3.86 1.17
N LEU A 3 10.08 3.55 2.46
CA LEU A 3 8.83 3.86 3.17
C LEU A 3 8.47 5.35 3.15
N LYS A 4 9.44 6.23 3.40
CA LYS A 4 9.21 7.69 3.36
C LYS A 4 8.72 8.15 1.99
N GLN A 5 9.37 7.70 0.91
CA GLN A 5 8.98 8.02 -0.45
C GLN A 5 7.56 7.51 -0.78
N ALA A 6 7.21 6.33 -0.27
CA ALA A 6 5.88 5.75 -0.44
C ALA A 6 4.79 6.58 0.27
N ILE A 7 5.05 7.04 1.49
CA ILE A 7 4.13 7.88 2.26
C ILE A 7 3.98 9.27 1.61
N ASP A 8 5.09 9.87 1.17
CA ASP A 8 5.07 11.15 0.46
C ASP A 8 4.23 11.05 -0.84
N LEU A 9 4.41 9.96 -1.60
CA LEU A 9 3.61 9.70 -2.80
C LEU A 9 2.13 9.47 -2.47
N TYR A 10 1.85 8.72 -1.41
CA TYR A 10 0.49 8.46 -0.95
C TYR A 10 -0.23 9.76 -0.60
N LEU A 11 0.37 10.62 0.22
CA LEU A 11 -0.22 11.92 0.58
C LEU A 11 -0.39 12.83 -0.63
N LYS A 12 0.54 12.79 -1.60
CA LYS A 12 0.39 13.51 -2.86
C LYS A 12 -0.81 13.00 -3.69
N THR A 13 -1.13 11.71 -3.59
CA THR A 13 -2.14 11.06 -4.43
C THR A 13 -3.54 11.17 -3.83
N VAL A 14 -3.70 10.91 -2.52
CA VAL A 14 -5.01 10.86 -1.85
C VAL A 14 -5.25 12.01 -0.86
N GLY A 15 -4.25 12.89 -0.66
CA GLY A 15 -4.34 14.12 0.13
C GLY A 15 -4.28 13.92 1.66
N THR A 16 -4.81 12.82 2.18
CA THR A 16 -4.85 12.56 3.63
C THR A 16 -4.78 11.06 3.97
N PHE A 17 -4.39 10.75 5.21
CA PHE A 17 -4.37 9.38 5.73
C PHE A 17 -5.79 8.80 5.86
N GLY A 18 -5.89 7.47 5.82
CA GLY A 18 -7.16 6.76 5.94
C GLY A 18 -7.95 6.58 4.63
N ASN A 19 -7.50 7.18 3.52
CA ASN A 19 -8.12 7.03 2.21
C ASN A 19 -7.45 5.92 1.38
N PRO A 20 -8.21 5.12 0.62
CA PRO A 20 -7.63 4.09 -0.22
C PRO A 20 -6.85 4.69 -1.40
N MET A 21 -5.61 4.26 -1.56
CA MET A 21 -4.79 4.53 -2.74
C MET A 21 -4.63 3.24 -3.57
N PRO A 22 -4.91 3.26 -4.88
CA PRO A 22 -4.63 2.13 -5.76
C PRO A 22 -3.16 1.72 -5.71
N LEU A 23 -2.87 0.41 -5.65
CA LEU A 23 -1.49 -0.09 -5.66
C LEU A 23 -0.74 0.27 -6.95
N SER A 24 -1.46 0.39 -8.07
CA SER A 24 -0.90 0.85 -9.35
C SER A 24 -0.35 2.28 -9.29
N ALA A 25 -0.77 3.11 -8.32
CA ALA A 25 -0.29 4.49 -8.18
C ALA A 25 1.20 4.57 -7.81
N PHE A 26 1.76 3.52 -7.21
CA PHE A 26 3.20 3.46 -6.90
C PHE A 26 4.09 3.54 -8.14
N SER A 27 3.54 3.25 -9.34
CA SER A 27 4.26 3.34 -10.61
C SER A 27 5.59 2.56 -10.63
N LEU A 28 5.64 1.46 -9.87
CA LEU A 28 6.76 0.52 -9.83
C LEU A 28 6.49 -0.67 -10.76
N PRO A 29 7.54 -1.38 -11.22
CA PRO A 29 7.38 -2.69 -11.81
C PRO A 29 6.56 -3.62 -10.89
N PRO A 30 5.69 -4.49 -11.42
CA PRO A 30 4.81 -5.34 -10.59
C PRO A 30 5.55 -6.17 -9.54
N ASP A 31 6.67 -6.79 -9.90
CA ASP A 31 7.46 -7.63 -8.99
C ASP A 31 8.09 -6.79 -7.86
N ASP A 32 8.61 -5.60 -8.18
CA ASP A 32 9.19 -4.67 -7.19
C ASP A 32 8.13 -4.18 -6.21
N LEU A 33 6.93 -3.89 -6.71
CA LEU A 33 5.80 -3.48 -5.89
C LEU A 33 5.35 -4.59 -4.94
N VAL A 34 5.20 -5.82 -5.46
CA VAL A 34 4.82 -6.99 -4.66
C VAL A 34 5.85 -7.26 -3.58
N ASN A 35 7.14 -7.28 -3.92
CA ASN A 35 8.22 -7.51 -2.96
C ASN A 35 8.28 -6.41 -1.89
N MET A 36 8.08 -5.15 -2.27
CA MET A 36 8.07 -4.02 -1.34
C MET A 36 6.92 -4.13 -0.33
N ILE A 37 5.71 -4.43 -0.79
CA ILE A 37 4.54 -4.53 0.10
C ILE A 37 4.60 -5.78 0.95
N ALA A 38 5.03 -6.93 0.39
CA ALA A 38 5.23 -8.16 1.16
C ALA A 38 6.21 -7.94 2.32
N ALA A 39 7.32 -7.22 2.07
CA ALA A 39 8.28 -6.88 3.13
C ALA A 39 7.67 -5.99 4.24
N TRP A 40 6.73 -5.10 3.91
CA TRP A 40 6.03 -4.29 4.91
C TRP A 40 4.95 -5.08 5.66
N GLU A 41 4.30 -6.05 5.00
CA GLU A 41 3.32 -6.93 5.64
C GLU A 41 4.00 -7.87 6.65
N ASP A 42 5.19 -8.35 6.33
CA ASP A 42 5.98 -9.22 7.22
C ASP A 42 6.61 -8.45 8.40
N ASP A 43 6.80 -7.14 8.26
CA ASP A 43 7.31 -6.28 9.34
C ASP A 43 6.18 -5.85 10.28
N TYR A 44 6.13 -6.46 11.46
CA TYR A 44 5.15 -6.12 12.51
C TYR A 44 5.13 -4.63 12.90
N HIS A 45 6.27 -3.94 12.82
CA HIS A 45 6.34 -2.52 13.13
C HIS A 45 5.64 -1.67 12.06
N LEU A 46 5.49 -2.18 10.83
CA LEU A 46 4.86 -1.49 9.71
C LEU A 46 3.42 -1.95 9.46
N ASN A 47 3.17 -3.26 9.45
CA ASN A 47 1.87 -3.87 9.12
C ASN A 47 0.71 -3.22 9.89
N ARG A 48 0.89 -2.97 11.19
CA ARG A 48 -0.13 -2.36 12.06
C ARG A 48 -0.55 -0.94 11.66
N HIS A 49 0.19 -0.28 10.78
CA HIS A 49 -0.02 1.11 10.36
C HIS A 49 -0.59 1.25 8.94
N PHE A 50 -0.87 0.15 8.25
CA PHE A 50 -1.56 0.18 6.96
C PHE A 50 -2.58 -0.95 6.85
N GLU A 51 -3.39 -0.88 5.80
CA GLU A 51 -4.38 -1.90 5.47
C GLU A 51 -4.34 -2.14 3.96
N LEU A 52 -4.30 -3.41 3.55
CA LEU A 52 -4.43 -3.79 2.16
C LEU A 52 -5.88 -4.14 1.86
N LEU A 53 -6.42 -3.55 0.79
CA LEU A 53 -7.79 -3.77 0.39
C LEU A 53 -7.87 -4.80 -0.74
N PRO A 54 -8.66 -5.88 -0.56
CA PRO A 54 -8.87 -6.87 -1.60
C PRO A 54 -9.67 -6.27 -2.76
N PRO A 55 -9.63 -6.90 -3.95
CA PRO A 55 -10.48 -6.50 -5.06
C PRO A 55 -11.96 -6.54 -4.64
N SER A 56 -12.66 -5.43 -4.85
CA SER A 56 -14.10 -5.37 -4.65
C SER A 56 -14.82 -6.01 -5.84
N PRO A 57 -15.83 -6.88 -5.63
CA PRO A 57 -16.61 -7.46 -6.72
C PRO A 57 -17.36 -6.42 -7.56
N ALA A 58 -17.56 -5.21 -7.03
CA ALA A 58 -18.18 -4.09 -7.74
C ALA A 58 -17.21 -3.29 -8.63
N SER A 59 -15.91 -3.58 -8.58
CA SER A 59 -14.87 -2.84 -9.29
C SER A 59 -14.04 -3.79 -10.15
N SER A 60 -14.60 -4.16 -11.31
CA SER A 60 -14.05 -5.18 -12.21
C SER A 60 -12.79 -4.76 -12.99
N GLU A 61 -12.30 -3.53 -12.81
CA GLU A 61 -11.26 -2.93 -13.66
C GLU A 61 -9.97 -2.56 -12.91
N SER A 62 -9.86 -2.84 -11.61
CA SER A 62 -8.64 -2.54 -10.86
C SER A 62 -7.61 -3.65 -11.00
N ALA A 63 -6.38 -3.30 -11.43
CA ALA A 63 -5.26 -4.23 -11.44
C ALA A 63 -5.02 -4.77 -10.01
N SER A 64 -5.11 -6.09 -9.85
CA SER A 64 -4.83 -6.77 -8.58
C SER A 64 -3.40 -7.29 -8.54
N PHE A 65 -2.78 -7.20 -7.36
CA PHE A 65 -1.44 -7.67 -7.08
C PHE A 65 -1.50 -8.81 -6.06
N SER A 66 -0.77 -9.90 -6.32
CA SER A 66 -0.69 -11.04 -5.40
C SER A 66 0.42 -10.79 -4.39
N ILE A 67 0.07 -10.49 -3.15
CA ILE A 67 0.99 -10.22 -2.04
C ILE A 67 0.79 -11.32 -1.01
N ASN A 68 1.86 -12.06 -0.68
CA ASN A 68 1.82 -13.18 0.26
C ASN A 68 0.67 -14.19 0.02
N GLY A 69 0.33 -14.43 -1.26
CA GLY A 69 -0.70 -15.38 -1.68
C GLY A 69 -2.13 -14.84 -1.67
N SER A 70 -2.34 -13.57 -1.31
CA SER A 70 -3.64 -12.90 -1.36
C SER A 70 -3.65 -11.76 -2.38
N ALA A 71 -4.80 -11.55 -3.04
CA ALA A 71 -4.95 -10.52 -4.05
C ALA A 71 -5.42 -9.19 -3.44
N TYR A 72 -4.74 -8.10 -3.77
CA TYR A 72 -5.07 -6.75 -3.30
C TYR A 72 -5.03 -5.71 -4.42
N THR A 73 -5.83 -4.66 -4.29
CA THR A 73 -5.95 -3.59 -5.29
C THR A 73 -5.57 -2.21 -4.76
N ALA A 74 -5.65 -2.00 -3.44
CA ALA A 74 -5.34 -0.72 -2.82
C ALA A 74 -4.67 -0.87 -1.46
N ILE A 75 -4.04 0.20 -1.00
CA ILE A 75 -3.46 0.34 0.34
C ILE A 75 -4.03 1.59 1.01
N ILE A 76 -4.25 1.51 2.31
CA ILE A 76 -4.55 2.65 3.17
C ILE A 76 -3.41 2.79 4.17
N PHE A 77 -2.74 3.95 4.20
CA PHE A 77 -1.85 4.28 5.32
C PHE A 77 -2.62 5.02 6.41
N ARG A 78 -2.36 4.66 7.67
CA ARG A 78 -2.85 5.35 8.87
C ARG A 78 -1.82 6.38 9.29
N GLU A 79 -2.26 7.50 9.87
CA GLU A 79 -1.38 8.59 10.31
C GLU A 79 -0.28 8.11 11.29
N SER A 80 -0.56 7.09 12.09
CA SER A 80 0.41 6.42 12.99
C SER A 80 1.66 5.86 12.29
N ILE A 81 1.66 5.73 10.95
CA ILE A 81 2.87 5.33 10.20
C ILE A 81 4.02 6.33 10.40
N LEU A 82 3.71 7.59 10.73
CA LEU A 82 4.69 8.63 11.00
C LEU A 82 5.55 8.32 12.23
N ASP A 83 5.03 7.54 13.19
CA ASP A 83 5.77 7.12 14.39
C ASP A 83 6.98 6.22 14.04
N VAL A 84 6.96 5.58 12.86
CA VAL A 84 8.04 4.73 12.36
C VAL A 84 9.08 5.51 11.55
N LEU A 85 8.76 6.72 11.12
CA LEU A 85 9.67 7.61 10.39
C LEU A 85 10.48 8.55 11.30
N ALA A 86 10.10 8.64 12.58
CA ALA A 86 10.65 9.56 13.56
C ALA A 86 12.00 9.10 14.15
#